data_AF-A0A5C6P6L9-F1
#
_entry.id   AF-A0A5C6P6L9-F1
#
_cell.length_a   1.000
_cell.length_b   1.000
_cell.length_c   1.000
_cell.angle_alpha   90.00
_cell.angle_beta   90.00
_cell.angle_gamma   90.00
#
_symmetry.space_group_name_H-M   'P 1'
#
loop_
_entity.id
_entity.type
_entity.pdbx_description
1 polymer ?
#
loop_
_entity_poly.entity_id
_entity_poly.type
_entity_poly.pdbx_seq_one_letter_code
_entity_poly.pdbx_strand_id
1 'polypeptide(L)'
;MNFIIQEAESIGCMVELLSHCEVTCQAEIWSMFTAILRKSVRNLQTSTEVGLIQQVLLKMSTVDDMIADLLVDMLGVMASYSITVKELKLLFSMLRGENGVWPRHAIKLLSVLNQMPQRHGPDTFFNFPGRSAAAIALPPIAKWPYQNGFTINTWFRQDPLNNINVDKDKPYLYCFRTSKGVGYSAHFVGNCLIVTSLKSKGKGFQHCVKYDFQPRKWYMISIVHIYNRWRNSEIRCYVNGQLVSYGDMAWHVNTNDSYDKCFLGSSETADANRVFCGQLGAIYVFSEALNPAQIFAIHQLGPGYKVRL
;
A
#
# COMPACT_ATOMS: atom_id res chain seq x y z
N MET A 1 15.83 -10.16 10.71
CA MET A 1 15.17 -11.46 10.48
C MET A 1 14.18 -11.30 9.32
N ASN A 2 14.32 -12.09 8.25
CA ASN A 2 13.41 -12.04 7.11
C ASN A 2 12.15 -12.84 7.46
N PHE A 3 10.99 -12.20 7.47
CA PHE A 3 9.69 -12.81 7.83
C PHE A 3 8.79 -12.99 6.60
N ILE A 4 9.34 -12.81 5.37
CA ILE A 4 8.58 -12.97 4.14
C ILE A 4 8.48 -14.45 3.78
N ILE A 5 7.24 -14.93 3.63
CA ILE A 5 6.95 -16.28 3.16
C ILE A 5 7.38 -16.39 1.69
N GLN A 6 8.31 -17.29 1.40
CA GLN A 6 8.86 -17.47 0.04
C GLN A 6 7.98 -18.42 -0.78
N GLU A 7 7.50 -19.48 -0.15
CA GLU A 7 6.75 -20.56 -0.78
C GLU A 7 5.33 -20.58 -0.20
N ALA A 8 4.35 -20.27 -1.05
CA ALA A 8 2.95 -20.21 -0.64
C ALA A 8 2.43 -21.58 -0.19
N GLU A 9 2.83 -22.64 -0.90
CA GLU A 9 2.40 -24.02 -0.66
C GLU A 9 2.79 -24.52 0.74
N SER A 10 3.91 -24.03 1.29
CA SER A 10 4.36 -24.38 2.65
C SER A 10 3.35 -23.99 3.72
N ILE A 11 2.47 -23.01 3.47
CA ILE A 11 1.39 -22.63 4.40
C ILE A 11 0.40 -23.79 4.54
N GLY A 12 0.00 -24.42 3.44
CA GLY A 12 -0.90 -25.58 3.47
C GLY A 12 -0.28 -26.75 4.22
N CYS A 13 1.00 -27.05 3.93
CA CYS A 13 1.76 -28.07 4.65
C CYS A 13 1.83 -27.77 6.16
N MET A 14 2.05 -26.51 6.55
CA MET A 14 2.04 -26.11 7.96
C MET A 14 0.68 -26.40 8.61
N VAL A 15 -0.44 -26.03 7.99
CA VAL A 15 -1.78 -26.29 8.53
C VAL A 15 -2.06 -27.78 8.71
N GLU A 16 -1.58 -28.61 7.77
CA GLU A 16 -1.72 -30.06 7.84
C GLU A 16 -0.85 -30.66 8.96
N LEU A 17 0.45 -30.35 8.96
CA LEU A 17 1.40 -30.87 9.94
C LEU A 17 1.04 -30.50 11.37
N LEU A 18 0.61 -29.25 11.61
CA LEU A 18 0.24 -28.79 12.95
C LEU A 18 -0.92 -29.60 13.55
N SER A 19 -1.80 -30.16 12.73
CA SER A 19 -2.89 -31.01 13.25
C SER A 19 -2.42 -32.34 13.87
N HIS A 20 -1.14 -32.71 13.65
CA HIS A 20 -0.49 -33.87 14.23
C HIS A 20 0.49 -33.52 15.36
N CYS A 21 0.67 -32.24 15.66
CA CYS A 21 1.58 -31.78 16.71
C CYS A 21 0.88 -31.67 18.07
N GLU A 22 1.67 -31.67 19.15
CA GLU A 22 1.17 -31.32 20.48
C GLU A 22 0.62 -29.89 20.54
N VAL A 23 -0.35 -29.68 21.43
CA VAL A 23 -1.07 -28.40 21.56
C VAL A 23 -0.13 -27.22 21.86
N THR A 24 0.95 -27.44 22.62
CA THR A 24 1.97 -26.42 22.90
C THR A 24 2.69 -25.95 21.65
N CYS A 25 3.16 -26.89 20.82
CA CYS A 25 3.80 -26.61 19.53
C CYS A 25 2.84 -25.88 18.58
N GLN A 26 1.58 -26.34 18.49
CA GLN A 26 0.56 -25.65 17.70
C GLN A 26 0.39 -24.19 18.13
N ALA A 27 0.33 -23.93 19.44
CA ALA A 27 0.14 -22.60 19.97
C ALA A 27 1.31 -21.66 19.63
N GLU A 28 2.54 -22.12 19.80
CA GLU A 28 3.75 -21.35 19.47
C GLU A 28 3.79 -20.97 17.99
N ILE A 29 3.57 -21.94 17.10
CA ILE A 29 3.64 -21.72 15.66
C ILE A 29 2.50 -20.80 15.19
N TRP A 30 1.25 -21.00 15.64
CA TRP A 30 0.14 -20.13 15.26
C TRP A 30 0.29 -18.69 15.76
N SER A 31 0.81 -18.52 16.98
CA SER A 31 1.12 -17.20 17.53
C SER A 31 2.20 -16.48 16.71
N MET A 32 3.30 -17.18 16.41
CA MET A 32 4.38 -16.65 15.57
C MET A 32 3.89 -16.32 14.15
N PHE A 33 3.11 -17.23 13.54
CA PHE A 33 2.57 -17.04 12.21
C PHE A 33 1.64 -15.82 12.14
N THR A 34 0.77 -15.65 13.13
CA THR A 34 -0.10 -14.47 13.23
C THR A 34 0.69 -13.17 13.36
N ALA A 35 1.77 -13.16 14.16
CA ALA A 35 2.67 -12.02 14.25
C ALA A 35 3.38 -11.70 12.92
N ILE A 36 3.74 -12.73 12.14
CA ILE A 36 4.31 -12.60 10.79
C ILE A 36 3.30 -12.00 9.82
N LEU A 37 2.03 -12.43 9.86
CA LEU A 37 0.95 -11.91 9.03
C LEU A 37 0.66 -10.43 9.32
N ARG A 38 0.52 -10.05 10.61
CA ARG A 38 0.28 -8.65 11.01
C ARG A 38 1.34 -7.68 10.50
N LYS A 39 2.57 -8.15 10.33
CA LYS A 39 3.71 -7.33 9.88
C LYS A 39 3.81 -7.20 8.38
N SER A 40 3.09 -8.00 7.58
CA SER A 40 3.32 -8.07 6.13
C SER A 40 2.05 -8.23 5.32
N VAL A 41 1.74 -7.20 4.52
CA VAL A 41 0.67 -7.29 3.50
C VAL A 41 1.00 -8.36 2.46
N ARG A 42 2.28 -8.62 2.17
CA ARG A 42 2.68 -9.70 1.27
C ARG A 42 2.30 -11.07 1.83
N ASN A 43 2.59 -11.33 3.10
CA ASN A 43 2.24 -12.61 3.72
C ASN A 43 0.72 -12.78 3.85
N LEU A 44 -0.03 -11.69 4.07
CA LEU A 44 -1.49 -11.70 4.04
C LEU A 44 -2.02 -12.07 2.65
N GLN A 45 -1.46 -11.47 1.59
CA GLN A 45 -1.80 -11.79 0.21
C GLN A 45 -1.49 -13.27 -0.10
N THR A 46 -0.27 -13.74 0.18
CA THR A 46 0.14 -15.12 -0.05
C THR A 46 -0.76 -16.12 0.70
N SER A 47 -1.09 -15.82 1.96
CA SER A 47 -2.03 -16.63 2.75
C SER A 47 -3.46 -16.63 2.19
N THR A 48 -3.88 -15.53 1.57
CA THR A 48 -5.19 -15.41 0.93
C THR A 48 -5.23 -16.24 -0.36
N GLU A 49 -4.16 -16.22 -1.17
CA GLU A 49 -4.05 -16.97 -2.43
C GLU A 49 -4.15 -18.48 -2.23
N VAL A 50 -3.63 -19.00 -1.12
CA VAL A 50 -3.76 -20.42 -0.76
C VAL A 50 -5.07 -20.77 -0.04
N GLY A 51 -5.95 -19.79 0.16
CA GLY A 51 -7.24 -19.99 0.83
C GLY A 51 -7.11 -20.36 2.31
N LEU A 52 -6.14 -19.79 3.03
CA LEU A 52 -5.88 -20.13 4.44
C LEU A 52 -7.13 -19.98 5.32
N ILE A 53 -7.95 -18.94 5.11
CA ILE A 53 -9.21 -18.77 5.86
C ILE A 53 -10.10 -20.00 5.69
N GLN A 54 -10.29 -20.47 4.45
CA GLN A 54 -11.08 -21.66 4.19
C GLN A 54 -10.49 -22.89 4.89
N GLN A 55 -9.18 -23.12 4.76
CA GLN A 55 -8.50 -24.28 5.36
C GLN A 55 -8.67 -24.32 6.89
N VAL A 56 -8.50 -23.17 7.55
CA VAL A 56 -8.64 -23.05 9.01
C VAL A 56 -10.09 -23.22 9.44
N LEU A 57 -11.04 -22.56 8.77
CA LEU A 57 -12.46 -22.68 9.08
C LEU A 57 -12.94 -24.14 9.02
N LEU A 58 -12.50 -24.91 8.03
CA LEU A 58 -12.86 -26.33 7.90
C LEU A 58 -12.35 -27.22 9.05
N LYS A 59 -11.31 -26.78 9.77
CA LYS A 59 -10.74 -27.49 10.93
C LYS A 59 -11.25 -26.98 12.27
N MET A 60 -12.04 -25.88 12.30
CA MET A 60 -12.45 -25.23 13.55
C MET A 60 -13.25 -26.14 14.48
N SER A 61 -14.06 -27.07 13.99
CA SER A 61 -14.86 -27.94 14.86
C SER A 61 -14.01 -28.93 15.68
N THR A 62 -12.81 -29.26 15.19
CA THR A 62 -11.95 -30.30 15.78
C THR A 62 -10.85 -29.77 16.68
N VAL A 63 -10.57 -28.46 16.63
CA VAL A 63 -9.46 -27.87 17.41
C VAL A 63 -9.80 -27.69 18.88
N ASP A 64 -8.76 -27.79 19.72
CA ASP A 64 -8.82 -27.46 21.13
C ASP A 64 -9.20 -25.99 21.37
N ASP A 65 -9.74 -25.69 22.55
CA ASP A 65 -10.23 -24.36 22.91
C ASP A 65 -9.14 -23.28 22.84
N MET A 66 -7.92 -23.58 23.32
CA MET A 66 -6.80 -22.63 23.28
C MET A 66 -6.34 -22.36 21.85
N ILE A 67 -6.27 -23.39 21.01
CA ILE A 67 -5.88 -23.24 19.61
C ILE A 67 -6.96 -22.47 18.84
N ALA A 68 -8.23 -22.67 19.17
CA ALA A 68 -9.32 -21.91 18.57
C ALA A 68 -9.18 -20.40 18.80
N ASP A 69 -8.73 -19.95 19.99
CA ASP A 69 -8.51 -18.53 20.25
C ASP A 69 -7.41 -17.93 19.35
N LEU A 70 -6.31 -18.67 19.18
CA LEU A 70 -5.21 -18.24 18.30
C LEU A 70 -5.63 -18.21 16.83
N LEU A 71 -6.38 -19.21 16.38
CA LEU A 71 -6.92 -19.27 15.02
C LEU A 71 -7.93 -18.16 14.77
N VAL A 72 -8.78 -17.84 15.75
CA VAL A 72 -9.74 -16.73 15.66
C VAL A 72 -9.03 -15.39 15.56
N ASP A 73 -7.95 -15.17 16.32
CA ASP A 73 -7.12 -13.97 16.19
C ASP A 73 -6.51 -13.86 14.77
N MET A 74 -5.93 -14.96 14.29
CA MET A 74 -5.35 -15.03 12.94
C MET A 74 -6.40 -14.79 11.84
N LEU A 75 -7.57 -15.43 11.95
CA LEU A 75 -8.69 -15.22 11.04
C LEU A 75 -9.16 -13.78 11.04
N GLY A 76 -9.18 -13.11 12.20
CA GLY A 76 -9.47 -11.68 12.31
C GLY A 76 -8.50 -10.81 11.53
N VAL A 77 -7.20 -11.08 11.66
CA VAL A 77 -6.14 -10.41 10.88
C VAL A 77 -6.36 -10.63 9.37
N MET A 78 -6.53 -11.87 8.95
CA MET A 78 -6.73 -12.23 7.54
C MET A 78 -8.01 -11.59 6.96
N ALA A 79 -9.13 -11.68 7.67
CA ALA A 79 -10.41 -11.18 7.18
C ALA A 79 -10.51 -9.65 7.20
N SER A 80 -9.76 -8.97 8.08
CA SER A 80 -9.58 -7.50 8.03
C SER A 80 -8.81 -7.05 6.79
N TYR A 81 -7.98 -7.94 6.21
CA TYR A 81 -7.27 -7.70 4.96
C TYR A 81 -8.14 -8.04 3.74
N SER A 82 -8.61 -9.29 3.66
CA SER A 82 -9.45 -9.77 2.55
C SER A 82 -10.25 -11.00 2.99
N ILE A 83 -11.50 -11.08 2.52
CA ILE A 83 -12.32 -12.27 2.64
C ILE A 83 -13.19 -12.40 1.39
N THR A 84 -13.21 -13.59 0.81
CA THR A 84 -14.05 -13.87 -0.35
C THR A 84 -15.49 -14.15 0.06
N VAL A 85 -16.43 -14.05 -0.89
CA VAL A 85 -17.84 -14.43 -0.65
C VAL A 85 -17.96 -15.90 -0.21
N LYS A 86 -17.10 -16.78 -0.74
CA LYS A 86 -17.06 -18.20 -0.38
C LYS A 86 -16.65 -18.40 1.08
N GLU A 87 -15.57 -17.78 1.50
CA GLU A 87 -15.06 -17.85 2.88
C GLU A 87 -16.03 -17.20 3.87
N LEU A 88 -16.66 -16.08 3.49
CA LEU A 88 -17.66 -15.43 4.31
C LEU A 88 -18.90 -16.31 4.51
N LYS A 89 -19.39 -16.94 3.44
CA LYS A 89 -20.49 -17.92 3.53
C LYS A 89 -20.11 -19.11 4.40
N LEU A 90 -18.86 -19.60 4.30
CA LEU A 90 -18.36 -20.68 5.15
C LEU A 90 -18.34 -20.24 6.62
N LEU A 91 -17.81 -19.06 6.94
CA LEU A 91 -17.84 -18.51 8.29
C LEU A 91 -19.27 -18.44 8.85
N PHE A 92 -20.22 -17.89 8.09
CA PHE A 92 -21.62 -17.84 8.51
C PHE A 92 -22.23 -19.23 8.71
N SER A 93 -21.83 -20.23 7.91
CA SER A 93 -22.30 -21.60 8.10
C SER A 93 -21.84 -22.19 9.44
N MET A 94 -20.65 -21.81 9.92
CA MET A 94 -20.12 -22.21 11.23
C MET A 94 -20.83 -21.50 12.40
N LEU A 95 -21.63 -20.48 12.13
CA LEU A 95 -22.44 -19.75 13.12
C LEU A 95 -23.88 -20.26 13.16
N ARG A 96 -24.27 -21.17 12.26
CA ARG A 96 -25.63 -21.69 12.19
C ARG A 96 -25.83 -22.76 13.27
N GLY A 97 -26.65 -22.44 14.26
CA GLY A 97 -27.09 -23.43 15.25
C GLY A 97 -28.01 -24.49 14.65
N GLU A 98 -27.88 -25.71 15.16
CA GLU A 98 -28.80 -26.82 14.89
C GLU A 98 -29.51 -27.20 16.19
N ASN A 99 -30.83 -27.41 16.13
CA ASN A 99 -31.66 -27.77 17.29
C ASN A 99 -31.50 -26.82 18.50
N GLY A 100 -31.27 -25.53 18.25
CA GLY A 100 -31.09 -24.52 19.30
C GLY A 100 -29.71 -24.52 19.96
N VAL A 101 -28.77 -25.34 19.49
CA VAL A 101 -27.39 -25.42 20.01
C VAL A 101 -26.43 -24.80 19.01
N TRP A 102 -25.56 -23.91 19.49
CA TRP A 102 -24.51 -23.30 18.68
C TRP A 102 -23.36 -24.29 18.46
N PRO A 103 -22.75 -24.31 17.26
CA PRO A 103 -21.58 -25.13 17.00
C PRO A 103 -20.41 -24.78 17.93
N ARG A 104 -19.49 -25.73 18.13
CA ARG A 104 -18.27 -25.51 18.90
C ARG A 104 -17.52 -24.29 18.35
N HIS A 105 -17.05 -23.42 19.25
CA HIS A 105 -16.31 -22.18 18.94
C HIS A 105 -17.08 -21.11 18.16
N ALA A 106 -18.37 -21.27 17.88
CA ALA A 106 -19.14 -20.31 17.10
C ALA A 106 -19.15 -18.91 17.73
N ILE A 107 -19.22 -18.82 19.06
CA ILE A 107 -19.13 -17.53 19.78
C ILE A 107 -17.77 -16.87 19.55
N LYS A 108 -16.67 -17.64 19.54
CA LYS A 108 -15.33 -17.12 19.25
C LYS A 108 -15.26 -16.60 17.81
N LEU A 109 -15.83 -17.35 16.85
CA LEU A 109 -15.88 -16.96 15.44
C LEU A 109 -16.69 -15.67 15.18
N LEU A 110 -17.69 -15.35 16.00
CA LEU A 110 -18.38 -14.05 15.92
C LEU A 110 -17.43 -12.87 16.10
N SER A 111 -16.37 -13.02 16.90
CA SER A 111 -15.39 -11.94 17.12
C SER A 111 -14.60 -11.60 15.85
N VAL A 112 -14.46 -12.54 14.90
CA VAL A 112 -13.82 -12.29 13.59
C VAL A 112 -14.62 -11.24 12.82
N LEU A 113 -15.96 -11.30 12.87
CA LEU A 113 -16.85 -10.33 12.19
C LEU A 113 -16.64 -8.90 12.69
N ASN A 114 -16.30 -8.72 13.97
CA ASN A 114 -16.02 -7.39 14.55
C ASN A 114 -14.67 -6.83 14.09
N GLN A 115 -13.75 -7.68 13.64
CA GLN A 115 -12.43 -7.27 13.13
C GLN A 115 -12.44 -6.99 11.63
N MET A 116 -13.30 -7.65 10.85
CA MET A 116 -13.45 -7.43 9.41
C MET A 116 -13.60 -5.96 8.97
N PRO A 117 -14.40 -5.11 9.65
CA PRO A 117 -14.54 -3.70 9.27
C PRO A 117 -13.35 -2.83 9.67
N GLN A 118 -12.41 -3.33 10.50
CA GLN A 118 -11.25 -2.58 11.00
C GLN A 118 -10.11 -2.55 9.97
N ARG A 119 -10.43 -2.06 8.77
CA ARG A 119 -9.46 -1.94 7.66
C ARG A 119 -8.53 -0.76 7.88
N HIS A 120 -7.26 -0.96 7.55
CA HIS A 120 -6.23 0.05 7.67
C HIS A 120 -5.77 0.49 6.27
N GLY A 121 -6.16 1.70 5.85
CA GLY A 121 -5.81 2.27 4.55
C GLY A 121 -6.92 2.12 3.50
N PRO A 122 -6.60 2.26 2.20
CA PRO A 122 -7.59 2.25 1.13
C PRO A 122 -8.26 0.88 0.95
N ASP A 123 -9.56 0.88 0.61
CA ASP A 123 -10.32 -0.36 0.33
C ASP A 123 -9.79 -1.14 -0.88
N THR A 124 -9.19 -0.42 -1.83
CA THR A 124 -8.59 -0.96 -3.03
C THR A 124 -7.28 -0.24 -3.29
N PHE A 125 -6.23 -1.01 -3.56
CA PHE A 125 -4.88 -0.49 -3.80
C PHE A 125 -4.17 -1.38 -4.81
N PHE A 126 -3.15 -0.81 -5.46
CA PHE A 126 -2.18 -1.54 -6.25
C PHE A 126 -1.06 -2.05 -5.34
N ASN A 127 -0.70 -3.31 -5.46
CA ASN A 127 0.39 -3.93 -4.70
C ASN A 127 1.64 -4.05 -5.58
N PHE A 128 2.72 -3.38 -5.17
CA PHE A 128 4.00 -3.40 -5.86
C PHE A 128 4.98 -4.34 -5.13
N PRO A 129 5.42 -5.43 -5.78
CA PRO A 129 6.27 -6.44 -5.14
C PRO A 129 7.72 -6.01 -4.96
N GLY A 130 8.16 -4.88 -5.54
CA GLY A 130 9.57 -4.45 -5.50
C GLY A 130 10.51 -5.33 -6.31
N ARG A 131 10.00 -6.01 -7.35
CA ARG A 131 10.78 -6.81 -8.30
C ARG A 131 10.99 -6.04 -9.60
N SER A 132 12.05 -6.35 -10.35
CA SER A 132 12.31 -5.72 -11.65
C SER A 132 11.07 -5.72 -12.55
N ALA A 133 10.88 -4.64 -13.31
CA ALA A 133 9.71 -4.42 -14.16
C ALA A 133 8.34 -4.31 -13.43
N ALA A 134 8.30 -4.30 -12.09
CA ALA A 134 7.06 -4.05 -11.35
C ALA A 134 6.67 -2.55 -11.41
N ALA A 135 5.89 -2.19 -12.43
CA ALA A 135 5.40 -0.84 -12.66
C ALA A 135 4.02 -0.86 -13.31
N ILE A 136 3.27 0.24 -13.16
CA ILE A 136 2.07 0.50 -13.97
C ILE A 136 2.45 1.53 -15.01
N ALA A 137 2.48 1.12 -16.28
CA ALA A 137 2.65 2.04 -17.40
C ALA A 137 1.32 2.76 -17.69
N LEU A 138 1.37 4.07 -17.86
CA LEU A 138 0.20 4.87 -18.22
C LEU A 138 0.24 5.24 -19.71
N PRO A 139 -0.93 5.41 -20.36
CA PRO A 139 -1.00 5.99 -21.69
C PRO A 139 -0.31 7.36 -21.76
N PRO A 140 0.22 7.75 -22.93
CA PRO A 140 0.84 9.06 -23.10
C PRO A 140 -0.10 10.21 -22.75
N ILE A 141 0.42 11.22 -22.04
CA ILE A 141 -0.32 12.44 -21.71
C ILE A 141 0.10 13.52 -22.70
N ALA A 142 -0.83 13.96 -23.55
CA ALA A 142 -0.55 14.88 -24.65
C ALA A 142 0.02 16.23 -24.17
N LYS A 143 -0.56 16.81 -23.12
CA LYS A 143 -0.12 18.07 -22.52
C LYS A 143 -0.27 18.01 -21.00
N TRP A 144 0.72 18.53 -20.27
CA TRP A 144 0.67 18.62 -18.82
C TRP A 144 -0.03 19.91 -18.37
N PRO A 145 -0.92 19.89 -17.36
CA PRO A 145 -1.68 21.06 -16.93
C PRO A 145 -0.87 21.96 -15.99
N TYR A 146 0.19 22.62 -16.50
CA TYR A 146 1.09 23.43 -15.66
C TYR A 146 0.65 24.89 -15.43
N GLN A 147 -0.29 25.43 -16.23
CA GLN A 147 -0.57 26.87 -16.30
C GLN A 147 -1.02 27.50 -14.98
N ASN A 148 -1.83 26.78 -14.19
CA ASN A 148 -2.37 27.27 -12.91
C ASN A 148 -1.77 26.54 -11.70
N GLY A 149 -0.62 25.89 -11.91
CA GLY A 149 -0.14 24.87 -10.98
C GLY A 149 -0.93 23.57 -11.09
N PHE A 150 -0.52 22.56 -10.33
CA PHE A 150 -1.17 21.25 -10.30
C PHE A 150 -0.90 20.56 -8.96
N THR A 151 -1.73 19.56 -8.62
CA THR A 151 -1.57 18.80 -7.39
C THR A 151 -1.58 17.31 -7.67
N ILE A 152 -0.58 16.58 -7.16
CA ILE A 152 -0.59 15.12 -7.15
C ILE A 152 -1.01 14.67 -5.75
N ASN A 153 -2.01 13.80 -5.65
CA ASN A 153 -2.51 13.29 -4.38
C ASN A 153 -2.65 11.76 -4.42
N THR A 154 -2.14 11.07 -3.40
CA THR A 154 -2.36 9.64 -3.26
C THR A 154 -2.16 9.16 -1.82
N TRP A 155 -2.72 7.99 -1.52
CA TRP A 155 -2.35 7.21 -0.35
C TRP A 155 -1.25 6.21 -0.72
N PHE A 156 -0.21 6.09 0.09
CA PHE A 156 0.83 5.08 -0.11
C PHE A 156 1.25 4.45 1.20
N ARG A 157 1.79 3.24 1.10
CA ARG A 157 2.43 2.51 2.18
C ARG A 157 3.67 1.83 1.63
N GLN A 158 4.84 2.24 2.10
CA GLN A 158 6.09 1.57 1.74
C GLN A 158 6.21 0.25 2.50
N ASP A 159 6.71 -0.79 1.84
CA ASP A 159 7.04 -2.07 2.45
C ASP A 159 8.35 -2.60 1.84
N PRO A 160 9.47 -1.88 2.07
CA PRO A 160 10.74 -2.22 1.45
C PRO A 160 11.16 -3.62 1.88
N LEU A 161 11.77 -4.35 0.95
CA LEU A 161 12.46 -5.59 1.27
C LEU A 161 13.61 -5.25 2.23
N ASN A 162 13.94 -6.17 3.14
CA ASN A 162 15.10 -6.03 4.03
C ASN A 162 16.39 -6.03 3.19
N ASN A 163 16.72 -4.90 2.55
CA ASN A 163 17.85 -4.76 1.65
C ASN A 163 18.95 -3.95 2.33
N ILE A 164 20.17 -4.48 2.21
CA ILE A 164 21.42 -3.96 2.78
C ILE A 164 21.88 -2.66 2.06
N ASN A 165 21.21 -2.26 0.97
CA ASN A 165 21.64 -1.18 0.06
C ASN A 165 20.65 0.01 -0.03
N VAL A 166 20.06 0.43 1.09
CA VAL A 166 19.07 1.53 1.16
C VAL A 166 19.56 2.83 0.50
N ASP A 167 20.87 3.09 0.51
CA ASP A 167 21.46 4.33 -0.03
C ASP A 167 21.54 4.36 -1.56
N LYS A 168 21.48 3.20 -2.23
CA LYS A 168 21.54 3.11 -3.71
C LYS A 168 20.16 3.05 -4.35
N ASP A 169 19.16 2.64 -3.59
CA ASP A 169 17.80 2.46 -4.09
C ASP A 169 17.08 3.81 -4.19
N LYS A 170 16.36 4.00 -5.30
CA LYS A 170 15.54 5.17 -5.61
C LYS A 170 14.15 4.73 -6.04
N PRO A 171 13.34 4.11 -5.16
CA PRO A 171 12.03 3.61 -5.55
C PRO A 171 11.11 4.79 -5.89
N TYR A 172 10.53 4.77 -7.09
CA TYR A 172 9.68 5.86 -7.59
C TYR A 172 8.22 5.67 -7.17
N LEU A 173 7.61 6.72 -6.61
CA LEU A 173 6.17 6.78 -6.43
C LEU A 173 5.48 6.98 -7.79
N TYR A 174 5.97 7.96 -8.56
CA TYR A 174 5.55 8.22 -9.93
C TYR A 174 6.69 8.80 -10.76
N CYS A 175 6.60 8.63 -12.07
CA CYS A 175 7.51 9.19 -13.06
C CYS A 175 6.73 9.59 -14.30
N PHE A 176 6.64 10.89 -14.59
CA PHE A 176 5.98 11.44 -15.78
C PHE A 176 7.01 12.18 -16.61
N ARG A 177 7.45 11.56 -17.70
CA ARG A 177 8.53 12.06 -18.55
C ARG A 177 8.12 12.06 -20.02
N THR A 178 8.77 12.93 -20.77
CA THR A 178 8.83 12.86 -22.24
C THR A 178 10.00 11.95 -22.66
N SER A 179 10.05 11.56 -23.92
CA SER A 179 11.17 10.83 -24.53
C SER A 179 12.53 11.53 -24.41
N LYS A 180 12.55 12.86 -24.19
CA LYS A 180 13.77 13.65 -23.94
C LYS A 180 14.22 13.62 -22.46
N GLY A 181 13.49 12.93 -21.59
CA GLY A 181 13.79 12.79 -20.15
C GLY A 181 13.39 13.99 -19.30
N VAL A 182 12.69 14.98 -19.87
CA VAL A 182 12.16 16.14 -19.12
C VAL A 182 10.78 15.84 -18.55
N GLY A 183 10.44 16.43 -17.40
CA GLY A 183 9.18 16.20 -16.72
C GLY A 183 9.30 16.11 -15.20
N TYR A 184 8.38 15.38 -14.57
CA TYR A 184 8.15 15.36 -13.13
C TYR A 184 8.28 13.94 -12.57
N SER A 185 8.84 13.79 -11.38
CA SER A 185 8.86 12.50 -10.69
C SER A 185 8.95 12.69 -9.19
N ALA A 186 8.52 11.68 -8.43
CA ALA A 186 8.83 11.58 -7.01
C ALA A 186 9.40 10.20 -6.69
N HIS A 187 10.52 10.15 -5.98
CA HIS A 187 11.20 8.92 -5.58
C HIS A 187 11.71 9.03 -4.15
N PHE A 188 11.89 7.91 -3.48
CA PHE A 188 12.47 7.91 -2.13
C PHE A 188 13.99 7.83 -2.18
N VAL A 189 14.62 8.44 -1.18
CA VAL A 189 16.03 8.23 -0.81
C VAL A 189 16.02 8.03 0.70
N GLY A 190 16.37 6.82 1.15
CA GLY A 190 16.03 6.38 2.51
C GLY A 190 14.51 6.49 2.75
N ASN A 191 14.13 7.14 3.84
CA ASN A 191 12.73 7.37 4.20
C ASN A 191 12.18 8.73 3.71
N CYS A 192 12.96 9.53 2.99
CA CYS A 192 12.54 10.85 2.53
C CYS A 192 12.02 10.78 1.09
N LEU A 193 10.94 11.49 0.80
CA LEU A 193 10.44 11.64 -0.57
C LEU A 193 11.11 12.83 -1.25
N ILE A 194 11.67 12.60 -2.44
CA ILE A 194 12.32 13.61 -3.27
C ILE A 194 11.45 13.90 -4.49
N VAL A 195 10.89 15.10 -4.56
CA VAL A 195 10.14 15.58 -5.72
C VAL A 195 11.11 16.23 -6.69
N THR A 196 11.09 15.83 -7.97
CA THR A 196 12.04 16.28 -8.98
C THR A 196 11.32 16.83 -10.20
N SER A 197 11.78 17.98 -10.68
CA SER A 197 11.40 18.57 -11.97
C SER A 197 12.65 18.68 -12.85
N LEU A 198 12.75 17.91 -13.93
CA LEU A 198 13.85 18.05 -14.91
C LEU A 198 13.39 18.89 -16.10
N LYS A 199 14.19 19.91 -16.42
CA LYS A 199 13.96 20.83 -17.55
C LYS A 199 14.80 20.48 -18.77
N SER A 200 15.88 19.73 -18.56
CA SER A 200 16.67 19.09 -19.61
C SER A 200 17.22 17.77 -19.07
N LYS A 201 17.75 16.91 -19.95
CA LYS A 201 18.23 15.58 -19.57
C LYS A 201 19.25 15.68 -18.42
N GLY A 202 18.89 15.16 -17.25
CA GLY A 202 19.73 15.15 -16.05
C GLY A 202 19.87 16.50 -15.32
N LYS A 203 19.23 17.58 -15.78
CA LYS A 203 19.30 18.91 -15.13
C LYS A 203 17.92 19.40 -14.73
N GLY A 204 17.80 19.82 -13.48
CA GLY A 204 16.53 20.23 -12.91
C GLY A 204 16.62 20.65 -11.46
N PHE A 205 15.46 20.71 -10.82
CA PHE A 205 15.31 21.09 -9.43
C PHE A 205 14.74 19.91 -8.64
N GLN A 206 15.17 19.81 -7.39
CA GLN A 206 14.68 18.80 -6.46
C GLN A 206 14.22 19.47 -5.18
N HIS A 207 13.14 18.94 -4.61
CA HIS A 207 12.64 19.32 -3.30
C HIS A 207 12.57 18.08 -2.42
N CYS A 208 13.30 18.12 -1.31
CA CYS A 208 13.24 17.07 -0.30
C CYS A 208 12.06 17.35 0.64
N VAL A 209 11.08 16.45 0.67
CA VAL A 209 9.98 16.53 1.62
C VAL A 209 10.56 16.25 3.01
N LYS A 210 10.51 17.27 3.87
CA LYS A 210 11.03 17.22 5.25
C LYS A 210 10.13 16.39 6.18
N TYR A 211 9.94 15.11 5.85
CA TYR A 211 9.15 14.16 6.61
C TYR A 211 9.77 12.77 6.54
N ASP A 212 9.90 12.10 7.69
CA ASP A 212 10.47 10.76 7.82
C ASP A 212 9.37 9.69 7.69
N PHE A 213 9.18 9.18 6.48
CA PHE A 213 8.15 8.19 6.20
C PHE A 213 8.54 6.82 6.76
N GLN A 214 7.87 6.42 7.83
CA GLN A 214 8.10 5.09 8.40
C GLN A 214 7.53 4.00 7.47
N PRO A 215 8.28 2.92 7.22
CA PRO A 215 7.76 1.80 6.45
C PRO A 215 6.55 1.18 7.14
N ARG A 216 5.71 0.52 6.35
CA ARG A 216 4.53 -0.27 6.77
C ARG A 216 3.40 0.54 7.38
N LYS A 217 3.44 1.86 7.28
CA LYS A 217 2.37 2.78 7.65
C LYS A 217 1.79 3.46 6.40
N TRP A 218 0.46 3.66 6.40
CA TRP A 218 -0.22 4.41 5.35
C TRP A 218 -0.06 5.91 5.59
N TYR A 219 0.22 6.63 4.50
CA TYR A 219 0.25 8.08 4.47
C TYR A 219 -0.52 8.59 3.25
N MET A 220 -1.27 9.67 3.43
CA MET A 220 -1.72 10.49 2.32
C MET A 220 -0.64 11.54 2.04
N ILE A 221 -0.19 11.63 0.79
CA ILE A 221 0.72 12.67 0.32
C ILE A 221 0.01 13.53 -0.72
N SER A 222 0.07 14.85 -0.53
CA SER A 222 -0.34 15.84 -1.53
C SER A 222 0.84 16.73 -1.88
N ILE A 223 1.24 16.72 -3.16
CA ILE A 223 2.34 17.51 -3.70
C ILE A 223 1.73 18.61 -4.57
N VAL A 224 1.76 19.84 -4.08
CA VAL A 224 1.16 21.01 -4.71
C VAL A 224 2.25 21.83 -5.39
N HIS A 225 2.16 21.96 -6.70
CA HIS A 225 2.99 22.83 -7.52
C HIS A 225 2.24 24.14 -7.75
N ILE A 226 2.69 25.23 -7.13
CA ILE A 226 2.03 26.54 -7.19
C ILE A 226 2.76 27.42 -8.20
N TYR A 227 2.03 27.88 -9.23
CA TYR A 227 2.61 28.72 -10.27
C TYR A 227 2.46 30.18 -9.87
N ASN A 228 3.57 30.91 -9.89
CA ASN A 228 3.57 32.35 -9.66
C ASN A 228 4.17 33.05 -10.90
N ARG A 229 3.42 34.00 -11.47
CA ARG A 229 3.87 34.78 -12.63
C ARG A 229 4.91 35.85 -12.28
N TRP A 230 4.74 36.47 -11.12
CA TRP A 230 5.51 37.63 -10.67
C TRP A 230 6.52 37.32 -9.55
N ARG A 231 6.47 36.11 -9.01
CA ARG A 231 7.35 35.60 -7.95
C ARG A 231 7.86 34.23 -8.35
N ASN A 232 8.76 33.67 -7.56
CA ASN A 232 9.16 32.29 -7.73
C ASN A 232 7.95 31.37 -7.56
N SER A 233 7.84 30.39 -8.45
CA SER A 233 6.91 29.28 -8.25
C SER A 233 7.31 28.47 -7.02
N GLU A 234 6.33 27.89 -6.34
CA GLU A 234 6.53 27.20 -5.08
C GLU A 234 6.12 25.73 -5.20
N ILE A 235 6.67 24.91 -4.32
CA ILE A 235 6.16 23.58 -4.03
C ILE A 235 5.73 23.52 -2.56
N ARG A 236 4.60 22.86 -2.29
CA ARG A 236 4.13 22.56 -0.94
C ARG A 236 3.75 21.09 -0.85
N CYS A 237 4.22 20.42 0.18
CA CYS A 237 3.98 19.01 0.41
C CYS A 237 3.24 18.82 1.73
N TYR A 238 2.14 18.10 1.66
CA TYR A 238 1.26 17.81 2.78
C TYR A 238 1.25 16.32 3.06
N VAL A 239 1.39 15.95 4.33
CA VAL A 239 1.26 14.56 4.79
C VAL A 239 0.06 14.49 5.71
N ASN A 240 -0.85 13.56 5.43
CA ASN A 240 -2.07 13.35 6.20
C ASN A 240 -2.88 14.66 6.42
N GLY A 241 -2.98 15.46 5.35
CA GLY A 241 -3.71 16.73 5.36
C GLY A 241 -2.94 17.91 5.95
N GLN A 242 -1.74 17.72 6.51
CA GLN A 242 -0.96 18.77 7.18
C GLN A 242 0.26 19.19 6.36
N LEU A 243 0.55 20.49 6.31
CA LEU A 243 1.75 21.00 5.61
C LEU A 243 3.01 20.59 6.38
N VAL A 244 3.91 19.85 5.72
CA VAL A 244 5.17 19.39 6.33
C VAL A 244 6.41 19.98 5.67
N SER A 245 6.29 20.46 4.43
CA SER A 245 7.43 20.99 3.69
C SER A 245 6.97 21.95 2.60
N TYR A 246 7.72 23.03 2.40
CA TYR A 246 7.49 23.99 1.32
C TYR A 246 8.80 24.66 0.91
N GLY A 247 8.80 25.27 -0.27
CA GLY A 247 9.92 26.09 -0.73
C GLY A 247 9.73 26.61 -2.15
N ASP A 248 10.54 27.59 -2.51
CA ASP A 248 10.66 28.05 -3.89
C ASP A 248 11.28 26.94 -4.73
N MET A 249 10.64 26.60 -5.83
CA MET A 249 11.18 25.65 -6.79
C MET A 249 10.78 26.10 -8.19
N ALA A 250 11.76 26.33 -9.06
CA ALA A 250 11.51 26.63 -10.45
C ALA A 250 11.07 25.35 -11.19
N TRP A 251 9.92 24.78 -10.84
CA TRP A 251 9.46 23.47 -11.26
C TRP A 251 8.83 23.45 -12.66
N HIS A 252 8.56 24.61 -13.25
CA HIS A 252 7.94 24.67 -14.57
C HIS A 252 8.81 24.00 -15.65
N VAL A 253 8.29 22.94 -16.27
CA VAL A 253 8.89 22.27 -17.44
C VAL A 253 8.21 22.80 -18.71
N ASN A 254 8.94 23.58 -19.49
CA ASN A 254 8.45 24.12 -20.75
C ASN A 254 8.78 23.15 -21.90
N THR A 255 7.80 22.36 -22.33
CA THR A 255 7.93 21.46 -23.49
C THR A 255 6.60 21.36 -24.24
N ASN A 256 6.71 21.13 -25.55
CA ASN A 256 5.57 20.80 -26.43
C ASN A 256 5.47 19.30 -26.70
N ASP A 257 6.44 18.49 -26.24
CA ASP A 257 6.42 17.05 -26.43
C ASP A 257 5.37 16.40 -25.51
N SER A 258 4.77 15.31 -25.98
CA SER A 258 3.91 14.47 -25.14
C SER A 258 4.71 13.75 -24.05
N TYR A 259 4.09 13.55 -22.90
CA TYR A 259 4.63 12.75 -21.81
C TYR A 259 4.33 11.27 -22.08
N ASP A 260 5.22 10.61 -22.80
CA ASP A 260 5.12 9.23 -23.29
C ASP A 260 5.88 8.20 -22.45
N LYS A 261 6.59 8.65 -21.40
CA LYS A 261 7.28 7.82 -20.41
C LYS A 261 6.66 8.04 -19.04
N CYS A 262 5.42 7.55 -18.88
CA CYS A 262 4.60 7.73 -17.68
C CYS A 262 4.42 6.41 -16.92
N PHE A 263 4.88 6.37 -15.67
CA PHE A 263 4.89 5.17 -14.84
C PHE A 263 4.49 5.48 -13.40
N LEU A 264 3.75 4.57 -12.78
CA LEU A 264 3.54 4.54 -11.34
C LEU A 264 4.34 3.38 -10.74
N GLY A 265 4.92 3.63 -9.56
CA GLY A 265 5.72 2.63 -8.86
C GLY A 265 7.06 2.31 -9.52
N SER A 266 7.51 3.05 -10.52
CA SER A 266 8.87 2.92 -11.06
C SER A 266 9.28 4.11 -11.94
N SER A 267 10.55 4.12 -12.33
CA SER A 267 11.06 5.01 -13.38
C SER A 267 10.91 4.39 -14.77
N GLU A 268 11.24 5.14 -15.82
CA GLU A 268 11.17 4.70 -17.23
C GLU A 268 11.95 3.41 -17.56
N THR A 269 13.01 3.09 -16.82
CA THR A 269 13.82 1.87 -17.04
C THR A 269 13.30 0.66 -16.28
N ALA A 270 12.46 0.87 -15.26
CA ALA A 270 11.94 -0.17 -14.38
C ALA A 270 12.97 -1.13 -13.75
N ASP A 271 14.20 -0.66 -13.54
CA ASP A 271 15.28 -1.41 -12.89
C ASP A 271 14.94 -1.75 -11.43
N ALA A 272 15.52 -2.84 -10.91
CA ALA A 272 15.29 -3.34 -9.54
C ALA A 272 15.46 -2.26 -8.45
N ASN A 273 16.43 -1.37 -8.60
CA ASN A 273 16.72 -0.33 -7.59
C ASN A 273 15.77 0.87 -7.70
N ARG A 274 14.85 0.88 -8.67
CA ARG A 274 13.94 2.01 -8.96
C ARG A 274 12.47 1.66 -8.79
N VAL A 275 12.15 0.37 -8.66
CA VAL A 275 10.79 -0.11 -8.45
C VAL A 275 10.33 0.12 -7.02
N PHE A 276 9.09 0.56 -6.88
CA PHE A 276 8.41 0.73 -5.62
C PHE A 276 8.08 -0.64 -5.01
N CYS A 277 8.07 -0.66 -3.70
CA CYS A 277 7.93 -1.85 -2.90
C CYS A 277 6.95 -1.50 -1.80
N GLY A 278 5.68 -1.90 -1.94
CA GLY A 278 4.60 -1.41 -1.08
C GLY A 278 3.25 -1.35 -1.78
N GLN A 279 2.34 -0.53 -1.26
CA GLN A 279 0.98 -0.38 -1.77
C GLN A 279 0.70 1.08 -2.14
N LEU A 280 0.01 1.30 -3.26
CA LEU A 280 -0.49 2.61 -3.68
C LEU A 280 -2.00 2.58 -3.82
N GLY A 281 -2.69 3.55 -3.21
CA GLY A 281 -4.10 3.81 -3.48
C GLY A 281 -4.29 4.45 -4.86
N ALA A 282 -5.49 4.98 -5.10
CA ALA A 282 -5.73 5.80 -6.28
C ALA A 282 -4.78 7.01 -6.31
N ILE A 283 -4.29 7.35 -7.49
CA ILE A 283 -3.46 8.54 -7.73
C ILE A 283 -4.31 9.55 -8.49
N TYR A 284 -4.43 10.73 -7.91
CA TYR A 284 -5.15 11.85 -8.49
C TYR A 284 -4.16 12.93 -8.93
N VAL A 285 -4.38 13.48 -10.12
CA VAL A 285 -3.65 14.64 -10.63
C VAL A 285 -4.67 15.73 -10.92
N PHE A 286 -4.70 16.76 -10.08
CA PHE A 286 -5.56 17.92 -10.24
C PHE A 286 -4.84 18.96 -11.10
N SER A 287 -5.54 19.55 -12.06
CA SER A 287 -5.05 20.66 -12.89
C SER A 287 -5.06 22.02 -12.17
N GLU A 288 -4.99 21.99 -10.84
CA GLU A 288 -4.99 23.16 -9.97
C GLU A 288 -4.07 22.94 -8.76
N ALA A 289 -3.55 24.05 -8.24
CA ALA A 289 -2.88 24.06 -6.95
C ALA A 289 -3.91 24.07 -5.82
N LEU A 290 -4.18 22.90 -5.23
CA LEU A 290 -5.14 22.77 -4.15
C LEU A 290 -4.70 23.57 -2.92
N ASN A 291 -5.67 24.23 -2.28
CA ASN A 291 -5.44 24.98 -1.06
C ASN A 291 -5.43 24.08 0.19
N PRO A 292 -4.96 24.57 1.35
CA PRO A 292 -4.88 23.76 2.57
C PRO A 292 -6.21 23.18 3.04
N ALA A 293 -7.32 23.92 2.88
CA ALA A 293 -8.65 23.46 3.31
C ALA A 293 -9.15 22.31 2.42
N GLN A 294 -8.94 22.38 1.11
CA GLN A 294 -9.25 21.29 0.17
C GLN A 294 -8.45 20.03 0.49
N ILE A 295 -7.14 20.18 0.74
CA ILE A 295 -6.26 19.04 1.07
C ILE A 295 -6.68 18.39 2.39
N PHE A 296 -6.96 19.21 3.41
CA PHE A 296 -7.47 18.73 4.69
C PHE A 296 -8.80 17.99 4.51
N ALA A 297 -9.74 18.55 3.74
CA ALA A 297 -11.02 17.92 3.45
C ALA A 297 -10.86 16.56 2.76
N ILE A 298 -9.98 16.45 1.75
CA ILE A 298 -9.68 15.16 1.09
C ILE A 298 -9.16 14.13 2.09
N HIS A 299 -8.30 14.53 3.03
CA HIS A 299 -7.80 13.64 4.07
C HIS A 299 -8.91 13.18 5.03
N GLN A 300 -9.82 14.08 5.41
CA GLN A 300 -10.95 13.76 6.30
C GLN A 300 -11.97 12.79 5.67
N LEU A 301 -12.08 12.76 4.34
CA LEU A 301 -12.88 11.73 3.66
C LEU A 301 -12.31 10.31 3.86
N GLY A 302 -11.04 10.21 4.27
CA GLY A 302 -10.37 8.98 4.60
C GLY A 302 -9.88 8.20 3.37
N PRO A 303 -9.11 7.13 3.60
CA PRO A 303 -8.48 6.36 2.53
C PRO A 303 -9.45 5.50 1.73
N GLY A 304 -10.64 5.18 2.27
CA GLY A 304 -11.70 4.44 1.57
C GLY A 304 -12.50 5.29 0.58
N TYR A 305 -12.34 6.62 0.60
CA TYR A 305 -13.07 7.49 -0.31
C TYR A 305 -12.64 7.27 -1.77
N LYS A 306 -13.60 6.88 -2.60
CA LYS A 306 -13.44 6.78 -4.05
C LYS A 306 -14.17 7.94 -4.69
N VAL A 307 -13.45 8.85 -5.35
CA VAL A 307 -14.08 9.81 -6.26
C VAL A 307 -14.75 8.99 -7.37
N ARG A 308 -16.08 8.93 -7.39
CA ARG A 308 -16.82 8.48 -8.57
C ARG A 308 -16.75 9.64 -9.57
N LEU A 309 -15.82 9.53 -10.52
CA LEU A 309 -15.80 10.38 -11.72
C LEU A 309 -16.75 9.80 -12.77
#